data_AF-A0A4R6Z4A2-F1
#
_entry.id   AF-A0A4R6Z4A2-F1
#
_cell.length_a   1.000
_cell.length_b   1.000
_cell.length_c   1.000
_cell.angle_alpha   90.00
_cell.angle_beta   90.00
_cell.angle_gamma   90.00
#
_symmetry.space_group_name_H-M   'P 1'
#
loop_
_entity.id
_entity.type
_entity.pdbx_description
1 polymer ?
#
loop_
_entity_poly.entity_id
_entity_poly.type
_entity_poly.pdbx_seq_one_letter_code
_entity_poly.pdbx_strand_id
1 'polypeptide(L)'
;MKTVEIELYSEASNNAIVRVPGRSFPGVVIQGDSLSILHENAKTLSLRVQQLGIQDEELLYAAQELQGQLLDRLLHDQKTLAAHDISLPYTRAASGSDLVSLVPNEDDEH
;
A
#
# COMPACT_ATOMS: atom_id res chain seq x y z
N MET A 1 0.01 0.78 21.53
CA MET A 1 0.35 -0.65 21.33
C MET A 1 -0.46 -1.53 22.27
N LYS A 2 -0.99 -2.66 21.79
CA LYS A 2 -1.59 -3.74 22.60
C LYS A 2 -0.86 -5.04 22.25
N THR A 3 -0.42 -5.80 23.26
CA THR A 3 0.16 -7.13 23.03
C THR A 3 -0.95 -8.17 22.92
N VAL A 4 -0.91 -8.99 21.88
CA VAL A 4 -1.84 -10.11 21.66
C VAL A 4 -1.06 -11.31 21.16
N GLU A 5 -1.51 -12.51 21.52
CA GLU A 5 -1.00 -13.75 20.95
C GLU A 5 -1.56 -13.94 19.53
N ILE A 6 -0.70 -14.32 18.60
CA ILE A 6 -1.06 -14.58 17.20
C ILE A 6 -0.61 -15.99 16.81
N GLU A 7 -1.35 -16.62 15.91
CA GLU A 7 -0.93 -17.90 15.35
C GLU A 7 0.05 -17.65 14.20
N LEU A 8 1.24 -18.27 14.26
CA LEU A 8 2.29 -18.17 13.25
C LEU A 8 2.31 -19.44 12.40
N TYR A 9 2.04 -19.30 11.10
CA TYR A 9 2.02 -20.41 10.14
C TYR A 9 3.29 -20.49 9.30
N SER A 10 4.05 -19.40 9.18
CA SER A 10 5.32 -19.34 8.45
C SER A 10 6.23 -18.30 9.08
N GLU A 11 7.50 -18.66 9.32
CA GLU A 11 8.53 -17.81 9.94
C GLU A 11 9.36 -17.02 8.92
N ALA A 12 8.99 -17.04 7.63
CA ALA A 12 9.70 -16.26 6.61
C ALA A 12 9.66 -14.76 6.97
N SER A 13 10.82 -14.16 7.25
CA SER A 13 10.93 -12.85 7.92
C SER A 13 10.13 -11.73 7.26
N ASN A 14 10.07 -11.72 5.93
CA ASN A 14 9.45 -10.64 5.16
C ASN A 14 8.05 -11.00 4.63
N ASN A 15 7.60 -12.24 4.86
CA ASN A 15 6.33 -12.77 4.35
C ASN A 15 5.72 -13.77 5.35
N ALA A 16 5.81 -13.45 6.65
CA ALA A 16 5.27 -14.30 7.70
C ALA A 16 3.76 -14.44 7.49
N ILE A 17 3.24 -15.64 7.70
CA ILE A 17 1.79 -15.90 7.61
C ILE A 17 1.27 -15.97 9.03
N VAL A 18 0.39 -15.03 9.39
CA VAL A 18 -0.12 -14.90 10.77
C VAL A 18 -1.64 -14.83 10.79
N ARG A 19 -2.27 -15.34 11.86
CA ARG A 19 -3.70 -15.13 12.12
C ARG A 19 -3.89 -14.38 13.43
N VAL A 20 -4.49 -13.20 13.32
CA VAL A 20 -4.88 -12.37 14.47
C VAL A 20 -6.17 -12.93 15.08
N PRO A 21 -6.33 -12.93 16.41
CA PRO A 21 -7.56 -13.38 17.05
C PRO A 21 -8.83 -12.74 16.47
N GLY A 22 -9.85 -13.56 16.22
CA GLY A 22 -11.13 -13.10 15.65
C GLY A 22 -11.19 -13.02 14.13
N ARG A 23 -10.12 -13.38 13.40
CA ARG A 23 -10.12 -13.50 11.94
C ARG A 23 -10.19 -14.96 11.51
N SER A 24 -11.02 -15.27 10.51
CA SER A 24 -11.15 -16.64 9.97
C SER A 24 -9.93 -17.08 9.17
N PHE A 25 -9.38 -16.18 8.36
CA PHE A 25 -8.28 -16.47 7.44
C PHE A 25 -6.97 -15.83 7.93
N PRO A 26 -5.82 -16.52 7.82
CA PRO A 26 -4.51 -15.93 8.00
C PRO A 26 -4.23 -14.83 6.98
N GLY A 27 -3.41 -13.86 7.35
CA GLY A 27 -2.88 -12.83 6.48
C GLY A 27 -1.37 -12.98 6.26
N VAL A 28 -0.88 -12.40 5.18
CA VAL A 28 0.55 -12.20 4.94
C VAL A 28 0.98 -10.89 5.58
N VAL A 29 2.06 -10.94 6.36
CA VAL A 29 2.75 -9.75 6.85
C VAL A 29 3.56 -9.17 5.70
N ILE A 30 3.35 -7.88 5.41
CA ILE A 30 4.21 -7.09 4.54
C ILE A 30 4.88 -6.04 5.43
N GLN A 31 6.20 -6.09 5.54
CA GLN A 31 6.96 -5.09 6.31
C GLN A 31 6.93 -3.73 5.60
N GLY A 32 7.08 -2.64 6.37
CA GLY A 32 6.97 -1.28 5.84
C GLY A 32 7.96 -0.95 4.71
N ASP A 33 9.18 -1.47 4.77
CA ASP A 33 10.19 -1.35 3.70
C ASP A 33 9.72 -2.04 2.41
N SER A 34 9.25 -3.28 2.53
CA SER A 34 8.72 -4.08 1.42
C SER A 34 7.46 -3.44 0.83
N LEU A 35 6.57 -2.91 1.68
CA LEU A 35 5.38 -2.17 1.26
C LEU A 35 5.74 -0.90 0.50
N SER A 36 6.78 -0.17 0.93
CA SER A 36 7.27 1.02 0.25
C SER A 36 7.75 0.72 -1.17
N ILE A 37 8.44 -0.41 -1.37
CA ILE A 37 8.89 -0.89 -2.69
C ILE A 37 7.71 -1.26 -3.58
N LEU A 38 6.71 -1.96 -3.04
CA LEU A 38 5.50 -2.32 -3.80
C LEU A 38 4.75 -1.07 -4.27
N HIS A 39 4.58 -0.08 -3.39
CA HIS A 39 3.97 1.19 -3.74
C HIS A 39 4.77 1.94 -4.83
N GLU A 40 6.09 2.01 -4.73
CA GLU A 40 6.92 2.70 -5.74
C GLU A 40 6.86 1.99 -7.11
N ASN A 41 6.80 0.66 -7.12
CA ASN A 41 6.60 -0.12 -8.35
C ASN A 41 5.23 0.19 -8.99
N ALA A 42 4.17 0.27 -8.19
CA ALA A 42 2.83 0.62 -8.70
C ALA A 42 2.79 2.07 -9.21
N LYS A 43 3.42 3.01 -8.49
CA LYS A 43 3.56 4.41 -8.95
C LYS A 43 4.30 4.49 -10.28
N THR A 44 5.40 3.74 -10.42
CA THR A 44 6.16 3.66 -11.66
C THR A 44 5.30 3.12 -12.81
N LEU A 45 4.48 2.09 -12.55
CA LEU A 45 3.53 1.56 -13.53
C LEU A 45 2.53 2.64 -13.97
N SER A 46 1.88 3.34 -13.03
CA SER A 46 0.93 4.40 -13.34
C SER A 46 1.57 5.52 -14.18
N LEU A 47 2.78 5.98 -13.81
CA LEU A 47 3.52 6.97 -14.58
C LEU A 47 3.81 6.49 -16.01
N ARG A 48 4.14 5.20 -16.19
CA ARG A 48 4.37 4.62 -17.52
C ARG A 48 3.09 4.56 -18.35
N VAL A 49 1.98 4.14 -17.76
CA VAL A 49 0.67 4.12 -18.43
C VAL A 49 0.29 5.52 -18.90
N GLN A 50 0.45 6.52 -18.04
CA GLN A 50 0.21 7.93 -18.38
C GLN A 50 1.11 8.41 -19.53
N GLN A 51 2.41 8.13 -19.49
CA GLN A 51 3.37 8.52 -20.53
C GLN A 51 3.09 7.90 -21.90
N LEU A 52 2.56 6.68 -21.92
CA LEU A 52 2.22 5.98 -23.16
C LEU A 52 0.90 6.48 -23.79
N GLY A 53 0.14 7.32 -23.08
CA GLY A 53 -1.12 7.87 -23.58
C GLY A 53 -2.19 6.80 -23.81
N ILE A 54 -2.16 5.72 -23.01
CA ILE A 54 -3.15 4.65 -23.11
C ILE A 54 -4.56 5.21 -22.83
N GLN A 55 -5.54 4.80 -23.64
CA GLN A 55 -6.95 5.26 -23.55
C GLN A 55 -7.89 4.17 -22.99
N ASP A 56 -7.34 3.02 -22.62
CA ASP A 56 -8.10 1.91 -22.04
C ASP A 56 -8.48 2.28 -20.59
N GLU A 57 -9.75 2.68 -20.39
CA GLU A 57 -10.27 3.12 -19.10
C GLU A 57 -10.18 2.05 -18.01
N GLU A 58 -10.43 0.77 -18.35
CA GLU A 58 -10.33 -0.32 -17.38
C GLU A 58 -8.89 -0.49 -16.89
N LEU A 59 -7.92 -0.38 -17.81
CA LEU A 59 -6.51 -0.43 -17.44
C LEU A 59 -6.09 0.79 -16.60
N LEU A 60 -6.54 1.99 -16.97
CA LEU A 60 -6.25 3.22 -16.23
C LEU A 60 -6.80 3.15 -14.80
N TYR A 61 -8.05 2.71 -14.65
CA TYR A 61 -8.69 2.50 -13.36
C TYR A 61 -7.94 1.46 -12.53
N ALA A 62 -7.65 0.28 -13.09
CA ALA A 62 -6.96 -0.79 -12.38
C ALA A 62 -5.54 -0.38 -11.91
N ALA A 63 -4.81 0.38 -12.73
CA ALA A 63 -3.48 0.88 -12.37
C ALA A 63 -3.54 1.91 -11.24
N GLN A 64 -4.46 2.89 -11.33
CA GLN A 64 -4.67 3.89 -10.28
C GLN A 64 -5.17 3.25 -8.98
N GLU A 65 -6.12 2.31 -9.05
CA GLU A 65 -6.66 1.60 -7.89
C GLU A 65 -5.56 0.80 -7.18
N LEU A 66 -4.76 0.01 -7.90
CA LEU A 66 -3.66 -0.75 -7.32
C LEU A 66 -2.68 0.15 -6.58
N GLN A 67 -2.29 1.27 -7.22
CA GLN A 67 -1.41 2.24 -6.59
C GLN A 67 -2.05 2.85 -5.34
N GLY A 68 -3.31 3.26 -5.42
CA GLY A 68 -4.07 3.85 -4.31
C GLY A 68 -4.17 2.91 -3.11
N GLN A 69 -4.53 1.64 -3.34
CA GLN A 69 -4.61 0.63 -2.28
C GLN A 69 -3.26 0.41 -1.56
N LEU A 70 -2.14 0.47 -2.28
CA LEU A 70 -0.81 0.36 -1.70
C LEU A 70 -0.40 1.65 -0.95
N LEU A 71 -0.73 2.81 -1.51
CA LEU A 71 -0.48 4.10 -0.88
C LEU A 71 -1.25 4.22 0.44
N ASP A 72 -2.54 3.88 0.47
CA ASP A 72 -3.38 3.94 1.67
C ASP A 72 -2.82 3.08 2.81
N ARG A 73 -2.36 1.86 2.47
CA ARG A 73 -1.70 0.97 3.44
C ARG A 73 -0.41 1.57 3.96
N LEU A 74 0.38 2.20 3.09
CA LEU A 74 1.64 2.83 3.47
C LEU A 74 1.42 4.09 4.32
N LEU A 75 0.41 4.91 4.00
CA LEU A 75 0.00 6.05 4.83
C LEU A 75 -0.48 5.60 6.20
N HIS A 76 -1.24 4.50 6.27
CA HIS A 76 -1.65 3.89 7.53
C HIS A 76 -0.46 3.38 8.36
N ASP A 77 0.51 2.72 7.72
CA ASP A 77 1.77 2.29 8.35
C ASP A 77 2.51 3.49 8.94
N GLN A 78 2.79 4.54 8.16
CA GLN A 78 3.47 5.76 8.62
C GLN A 78 2.77 6.41 9.82
N LYS A 79 1.45 6.55 9.75
CA LYS A 79 0.65 7.12 10.84
C LYS A 79 0.76 6.29 12.12
N THR A 80 0.77 4.97 11.98
CA THR A 80 0.86 4.03 13.11
C THR A 80 2.25 4.03 13.74
N LEU A 81 3.31 4.04 12.92
CA LEU A 81 4.69 4.13 13.39
C LEU A 81 4.94 5.47 14.11
N ALA A 82 4.48 6.58 13.53
CA ALA A 82 4.59 7.91 14.13
C ALA A 82 3.84 8.00 15.47
N ALA A 83 2.65 7.40 15.59
CA ALA A 83 1.89 7.36 16.84
C ALA A 83 2.56 6.53 17.95
N HIS A 84 3.62 5.80 17.63
CA HIS A 84 4.39 4.97 18.55
C HIS A 84 5.88 5.34 18.60
N ASP A 85 6.26 6.51 18.07
CA ASP A 85 7.64 7.01 18.03
C ASP A 85 8.62 6.03 17.36
N ILE A 86 8.13 5.24 16.39
CA ILE A 86 8.93 4.31 15.61
C ILE A 86 9.39 5.01 14.31
N SER A 87 10.68 4.90 14.00
CA SER A 87 11.25 5.46 12.77
C SER A 87 10.77 4.72 11.53
N LEU A 88 10.65 5.44 10.41
CA LEU A 88 10.30 4.83 9.13
C LEU A 88 11.42 3.89 8.65
N PRO A 89 11.08 2.69 8.14
CA PRO A 89 12.08 1.75 7.62
C PRO A 89 12.53 2.07 6.17
N TYR A 90 12.24 3.28 5.68
CA TYR A 90 12.56 3.75 4.33
C TYR A 90 12.86 5.26 4.31
N THR A 91 13.56 5.71 3.28
CA THR A 91 14.17 7.06 3.24
C THR A 91 13.19 8.19 2.97
N ARG A 92 12.15 7.95 2.16
CA ARG A 92 11.19 8.99 1.74
C ARG A 92 9.80 8.65 2.27
N ALA A 93 9.23 9.55 3.07
CA ALA A 93 7.85 9.42 3.49
C ALA A 93 6.89 9.59 2.29
N ALA A 94 5.91 8.70 2.20
CA ALA A 94 4.81 8.78 1.26
C ALA A 94 3.79 9.83 1.68
N SER A 95 3.06 10.37 0.70
CA SER A 95 2.05 11.40 0.86
C SER A 95 0.90 11.16 -0.13
N GLY A 96 -0.27 11.77 0.10
CA GLY A 96 -1.41 11.66 -0.83
C GLY A 96 -1.07 12.11 -2.25
N SER A 97 -0.14 13.06 -2.41
CA SER A 97 0.34 13.52 -3.73
C SER A 97 1.21 12.50 -4.47
N ASP A 98 1.53 11.35 -3.87
CA ASP A 98 2.21 10.28 -4.58
C ASP A 98 1.29 9.51 -5.53
N LEU A 99 -0.04 9.60 -5.36
CA LEU A 99 -1.02 9.00 -6.26
C LEU A 99 -0.95 9.64 -7.65
N VAL A 100 -0.86 8.83 -8.69
CA VAL A 100 -0.92 9.29 -10.08
C VAL A 100 -2.36 9.25 -10.53
N SER A 101 -2.95 10.41 -10.85
CA SER A 101 -4.29 10.49 -11.44
C SER A 101 -4.21 10.04 -12.90
N LEU A 102 -4.83 8.91 -13.19
CA LEU A 102 -4.99 8.31 -14.52
C LEU A 102 -6.43 8.46 -15.04
N VAL A 103 -7.40 8.46 -14.13
CA VAL A 103 -8.81 8.73 -14.42
C VAL A 103 -9.24 10.07 -13.77
N PRO A 104 -10.23 10.77 -14.33
CA PRO A 104 -10.87 11.91 -13.66
C PRO A 104 -11.45 11.49 -12.31
N ASN A 105 -11.43 12.38 -11.32
CA ASN A 105 -12.12 12.10 -10.06
C ASN A 105 -13.63 12.13 -10.33
N GLU A 106 -14.38 11.14 -9.84
CA GLU A 106 -15.85 11.13 -9.95
C GLU A 106 -16.50 12.37 -9.30
N ASP A 107 -15.78 13.05 -8.39
CA ASP A 107 -16.22 14.27 -7.72
C ASP A 107 -16.13 15.55 -8.58
N ASP A 108 -15.53 15.52 -9.78
CA ASP A 108 -15.42 16.68 -10.67
C ASP A 108 -16.65 16.85 -11.61
N GLU A 109 -17.67 15.98 -11.51
CA GLU A 109 -18.89 16.00 -12.35
C GLU A 109 -20.16 16.60 -11.68
N HIS A 110 -20.04 17.37 -10.60
CA HIS A 110 -21.20 17.98 -9.91
C HIS A 110 -21.16 19.51 -9.77
#